data_AF-A0A6I1GBE6-F1
#
_entry.id   AF-A0A6I1GBE6-F1
#
_cell.length_a   1.000
_cell.length_b   1.000
_cell.length_c   1.000
_cell.angle_alpha   90.00
_cell.angle_beta   90.00
_cell.angle_gamma   90.00
#
_symmetry.space_group_name_H-M   'P 1'
#
loop_
_entity.id
_entity.type
_entity.pdbx_description
1 polymer ?
#
loop_
_entity_poly.entity_id
_entity_poly.type
_entity_poly.pdbx_seq_one_letter_code
_entity_poly.pdbx_strand_id
1 'polypeptide(L)'
;MRIGVPRETRSGERRVAATPATAAKLIGLGYTVAVERDAGRGASFADEAYVEAGAKVVEDVWDSDVVLKINAPTDAEVARMHDGQVLASLLAPALSPDLVEDLRARGVTALAMDAVPRISRAQALDVLSSMANIGGYRAVLEAAHEFGSFFTGQVTAAGKVPPAKVLVVGAGVAGLAAIGTAGSLGAIVRAFDSRPEVAEQVESMGAEFLRIDVEQEVSADGYARETGEDFNRKAAELYAAQTKDVDIVITTALIPGRPAPRLITEDMVAAMKPGSVVVDMAAGSGGNVAGSVPDQRVLTENGVVILGYTDLPGRLPTQASQLFGTNLVNLLTLLTPEKDGELRLDLDDPVQRGMTVSRDGELLWPPPPVQVSAAPAPAAQPVAPVAAAPPAPRSPSRKYALMAAAGVALLLVGAVSPPTFLGHLTVFALAVIVGFYVISNVSHALHTPLMAETNAISGIILVGGILQLGSSDPLIQGIAFVATLVASINIFGGFAVTGRMLEMFRKD
;
A
#
# COMPACT_ATOMS: atom_id res chain seq x y z
N MET A 1 -33.28 2.08 8.90
CA MET A 1 -33.14 3.13 7.85
C MET A 1 -32.83 2.56 6.45
N ARG A 2 -33.01 3.38 5.39
CA ARG A 2 -32.69 3.11 3.97
C ARG A 2 -31.46 3.90 3.51
N ILE A 3 -30.53 3.22 2.83
CA ILE A 3 -29.38 3.79 2.16
C ILE A 3 -29.69 3.93 0.66
N GLY A 4 -29.42 5.09 0.08
CA GLY A 4 -29.47 5.40 -1.34
C GLY A 4 -28.07 5.55 -1.94
N VAL A 5 -27.81 4.88 -3.06
CA VAL A 5 -26.56 4.97 -3.81
C VAL A 5 -26.88 5.49 -5.22
N PRO A 6 -26.79 6.81 -5.46
CA PRO A 6 -27.09 7.39 -6.76
C PRO A 6 -25.96 7.11 -7.74
N ARG A 7 -26.28 7.23 -9.03
CA ARG A 7 -25.29 7.27 -10.09
C ARG A 7 -24.55 8.61 -10.03
N GLU A 8 -23.23 8.57 -10.21
CA GLU A 8 -22.45 9.80 -10.26
C GLU A 8 -22.74 10.60 -11.54
N THR A 9 -22.90 11.91 -11.38
CA THR A 9 -23.30 12.84 -12.45
C THR A 9 -22.12 13.64 -13.02
N ARG A 10 -20.97 13.63 -12.32
CA ARG A 10 -19.75 14.28 -12.78
C ARG A 10 -19.25 13.61 -14.07
N SER A 11 -18.97 14.42 -15.08
CA SER A 11 -18.42 13.92 -16.36
C SER A 11 -17.14 13.13 -16.15
N GLY A 12 -17.07 11.94 -16.77
CA GLY A 12 -15.90 11.05 -16.68
C GLY A 12 -15.82 10.22 -15.39
N GLU A 13 -16.69 10.46 -14.40
CA GLU A 13 -16.74 9.61 -13.21
C GLU A 13 -17.26 8.22 -13.58
N ARG A 14 -16.50 7.20 -13.19
CA ARG A 14 -16.83 5.79 -13.47
C ARG A 14 -16.98 4.96 -12.20
N ARG A 15 -16.62 5.52 -11.04
CA ARG A 15 -16.73 4.86 -9.74
C ARG A 15 -18.16 4.93 -9.23
N VAL A 16 -18.45 4.08 -8.25
CA VAL A 16 -19.72 4.03 -7.52
C VAL A 16 -19.46 3.87 -6.03
N ALA A 17 -20.28 4.51 -5.19
CA ALA A 17 -20.06 4.55 -3.74
C ALA A 17 -20.30 3.20 -3.04
N ALA A 18 -21.03 2.27 -3.67
CA ALA A 18 -21.19 0.91 -3.18
C ALA A 18 -21.07 -0.10 -4.32
N THR A 19 -20.35 -1.20 -4.07
CA THR A 19 -20.31 -2.38 -4.91
C THR A 19 -21.33 -3.42 -4.40
N PRO A 20 -21.63 -4.48 -5.16
CA PRO A 20 -22.47 -5.58 -4.66
C PRO A 20 -21.95 -6.15 -3.33
N ALA A 21 -20.63 -6.32 -3.20
CA ALA A 21 -20.02 -6.83 -1.98
C ALA A 21 -20.17 -5.88 -0.78
N THR A 22 -20.08 -4.56 -0.99
CA THR A 22 -20.28 -3.59 0.10
C THR A 22 -21.76 -3.39 0.41
N ALA A 23 -22.65 -3.46 -0.59
CA ALA A 23 -24.10 -3.43 -0.41
C ALA A 23 -24.58 -4.58 0.49
N ALA A 24 -24.10 -5.80 0.26
CA ALA A 24 -24.38 -6.95 1.14
C ALA A 24 -23.93 -6.71 2.59
N LYS A 25 -22.77 -6.07 2.78
CA LYS A 25 -22.28 -5.71 4.13
C LYS A 25 -23.13 -4.65 4.80
N LEU A 26 -23.56 -3.62 4.06
CA LEU A 26 -24.46 -2.58 4.56
C LEU A 26 -25.82 -3.17 4.98
N ILE A 27 -26.35 -4.12 4.21
CA ILE A 27 -27.57 -4.87 4.59
C ILE A 27 -27.33 -5.67 5.87
N GLY A 28 -26.16 -6.28 6.02
CA GLY A 28 -25.74 -6.98 7.25
C GLY A 28 -25.61 -6.09 8.49
N LEU A 29 -25.59 -4.75 8.34
CA LEU A 29 -25.66 -3.78 9.43
C LEU A 29 -27.11 -3.37 9.78
N GLY A 30 -28.11 -3.98 9.14
CA GLY A 30 -29.54 -3.72 9.39
C GLY A 30 -30.20 -2.72 8.44
N TYR A 31 -29.45 -2.17 7.47
CA TYR A 31 -30.00 -1.21 6.50
C TYR A 31 -30.75 -1.90 5.36
N THR A 32 -31.70 -1.17 4.75
CA THR A 32 -32.13 -1.49 3.38
C THR A 32 -31.30 -0.68 2.40
N VAL A 33 -30.84 -1.29 1.30
CA VAL A 33 -29.98 -0.60 0.31
C VAL A 33 -30.73 -0.47 -1.01
N ALA A 34 -30.82 0.75 -1.51
CA ALA A 34 -31.32 1.08 -2.84
C ALA A 34 -30.21 1.68 -3.69
N VAL A 35 -30.06 1.17 -4.92
CA VAL A 35 -29.05 1.59 -5.88
C VAL A 35 -29.75 2.13 -7.11
N GLU A 36 -29.31 3.29 -7.61
CA GLU A 36 -29.85 3.84 -8.85
C GLU A 36 -29.48 2.93 -10.03
N ARG A 37 -30.42 2.73 -10.95
CA ARG A 37 -30.20 1.95 -12.18
C ARG A 37 -28.92 2.40 -12.88
N ASP A 38 -28.11 1.43 -13.31
CA ASP A 38 -26.82 1.63 -13.99
C ASP A 38 -25.77 2.42 -13.16
N ALA A 39 -25.97 2.66 -11.86
CA ALA A 39 -24.98 3.38 -11.03
C ALA A 39 -23.60 2.70 -11.02
N GLY A 40 -23.57 1.37 -10.99
CA GLY A 40 -22.34 0.57 -10.99
C GLY A 40 -21.75 0.27 -12.37
N ARG A 41 -22.44 0.63 -13.47
CA ARG A 41 -22.06 0.23 -14.83
C ARG A 41 -20.63 0.67 -15.19
N GLY A 42 -20.26 1.90 -14.85
CA GLY A 42 -18.92 2.45 -15.10
C GLY A 42 -17.79 1.69 -14.38
N ALA A 43 -18.12 1.02 -13.27
CA ALA A 43 -17.21 0.22 -12.46
C ALA A 43 -17.34 -1.29 -12.74
N SER A 44 -18.05 -1.68 -13.81
CA SER A 44 -18.32 -3.07 -14.20
C SER A 44 -19.15 -3.87 -13.19
N PHE A 45 -20.03 -3.20 -12.43
CA PHE A 45 -21.04 -3.85 -11.60
C PHE A 45 -22.40 -3.73 -12.28
N ALA A 46 -22.95 -4.86 -12.72
CA ALA A 46 -24.28 -4.93 -13.30
C ALA A 46 -25.37 -4.79 -12.22
N ASP A 47 -26.53 -4.26 -12.61
CA ASP A 47 -27.69 -4.09 -11.73
C ASP A 47 -28.13 -5.43 -11.10
N GLU A 48 -28.07 -6.52 -11.86
CA GLU A 48 -28.42 -7.86 -11.40
C GLU A 48 -27.53 -8.30 -10.23
N ALA A 49 -26.24 -7.94 -10.23
CA ALA A 49 -25.32 -8.29 -9.15
C ALA A 49 -25.70 -7.56 -7.84
N TYR A 50 -26.26 -6.35 -7.92
CA TYR A 50 -26.81 -5.67 -6.73
C TYR A 50 -28.06 -6.36 -6.20
N VAL A 51 -28.95 -6.81 -7.09
CA VAL A 51 -30.15 -7.57 -6.72
C VAL A 51 -29.77 -8.90 -6.05
N GLU A 52 -28.81 -9.63 -6.61
CA GLU A 52 -28.26 -10.86 -6.02
C GLU A 52 -27.63 -10.64 -4.64
N ALA A 53 -26.99 -9.49 -4.43
CA ALA A 53 -26.46 -9.06 -3.14
C ALA A 53 -27.53 -8.60 -2.13
N GLY A 54 -28.80 -8.57 -2.53
CA GLY A 54 -29.94 -8.20 -1.68
C GLY A 54 -30.34 -6.72 -1.71
N ALA A 55 -29.69 -5.90 -2.55
CA ALA A 55 -30.07 -4.51 -2.74
C ALA A 55 -31.25 -4.37 -3.72
N LYS A 56 -31.96 -3.23 -3.66
CA LYS A 56 -33.02 -2.89 -4.60
C LYS A 56 -32.48 -1.94 -5.67
N VAL A 57 -32.62 -2.29 -6.94
CA VAL A 57 -32.32 -1.38 -8.05
C VAL A 57 -33.55 -0.55 -8.38
N VAL A 58 -33.42 0.78 -8.40
CA VAL A 58 -34.53 1.73 -8.57
C VAL A 58 -34.10 2.90 -9.47
N GLU A 59 -35.04 3.68 -10.00
CA GLU A 59 -34.72 4.89 -10.78
C GLU A 59 -34.35 6.09 -9.90
N ASP A 60 -34.90 6.14 -8.68
CA ASP A 60 -34.67 7.24 -7.74
C ASP A 60 -34.33 6.70 -6.34
N VAL A 61 -33.21 7.20 -5.80
CA VAL A 61 -32.67 6.85 -4.49
C VAL A 61 -32.60 8.04 -3.53
N TRP A 62 -32.95 9.25 -3.97
CA TRP A 62 -32.78 10.48 -3.17
C TRP A 62 -33.78 10.57 -2.01
N ASP A 63 -34.89 9.84 -2.09
CA ASP A 63 -35.80 9.57 -0.97
C ASP A 63 -35.28 8.38 -0.12
N SER A 64 -34.13 8.59 0.51
CA SER A 64 -33.46 7.63 1.42
C SER A 64 -32.92 8.37 2.64
N ASP A 65 -32.90 7.73 3.81
CA ASP A 65 -32.41 8.37 5.04
C ASP A 65 -30.92 8.70 4.98
N VAL A 66 -30.14 7.87 4.28
CA VAL A 66 -28.69 8.03 4.10
C VAL A 66 -28.34 7.97 2.61
N VAL A 67 -27.59 8.95 2.10
CA VAL A 67 -27.08 8.97 0.72
C VAL A 67 -25.57 8.80 0.72
N LEU A 68 -25.08 7.81 -0.02
CA LEU A 68 -23.65 7.54 -0.18
C LEU A 68 -23.21 7.92 -1.59
N LYS A 69 -22.26 8.84 -1.72
CA LYS A 69 -21.71 9.32 -3.00
C LYS A 69 -20.20 9.27 -3.02
N ILE A 70 -19.64 9.30 -4.22
CA ILE A 70 -18.19 9.51 -4.42
C ILE A 70 -17.89 11.00 -4.31
N ASN A 71 -18.43 11.80 -5.25
CA ASN A 71 -18.16 13.23 -5.33
C ASN A 71 -19.19 14.03 -4.53
N ALA A 72 -18.85 15.28 -4.26
CA ALA A 72 -19.76 16.27 -3.72
C ALA A 72 -21.03 16.35 -4.59
N PRO A 73 -22.23 16.50 -3.97
CA PRO A 73 -23.44 16.70 -4.73
C PRO A 73 -23.41 18.05 -5.45
N THR A 74 -23.95 18.07 -6.66
CA THR A 74 -24.23 19.31 -7.41
C THR A 74 -25.42 20.07 -6.81
N ASP A 75 -25.58 21.35 -7.14
CA ASP A 75 -26.72 22.17 -6.68
C ASP A 75 -28.08 21.50 -6.98
N ALA A 76 -28.20 20.86 -8.15
CA ALA A 76 -29.40 20.13 -8.55
C ALA A 76 -29.64 18.88 -7.69
N GLU A 77 -28.59 18.22 -7.23
CA GLU A 77 -28.66 17.07 -6.33
C GLU A 77 -28.95 17.52 -4.89
N VAL A 78 -28.32 18.60 -4.42
CA VAL A 78 -28.63 19.22 -3.11
C VAL A 78 -30.10 19.64 -3.05
N ALA A 79 -30.66 20.13 -4.16
CA ALA A 79 -32.06 20.51 -4.23
C ALA A 79 -33.05 19.34 -3.98
N ARG A 80 -32.61 18.10 -4.21
CA ARG A 80 -33.38 16.87 -3.97
C ARG A 80 -33.24 16.34 -2.56
N MET A 81 -32.27 16.85 -1.79
CA MET A 81 -32.07 16.45 -0.40
C MET A 81 -33.13 17.10 0.51
N HIS A 82 -33.42 16.42 1.61
CA HIS A 82 -34.40 16.84 2.61
C HIS A 82 -33.82 16.94 4.02
N ASP A 83 -34.54 17.63 4.89
CA ASP A 83 -34.19 17.77 6.30
C ASP A 83 -34.05 16.41 6.99
N GLY A 84 -33.06 16.29 7.88
CA GLY A 84 -32.73 15.05 8.58
C GLY A 84 -32.00 13.98 7.76
N GLN A 85 -31.76 14.19 6.47
CA GLN A 85 -31.00 13.25 5.63
C GLN A 85 -29.51 13.27 5.97
N VAL A 86 -28.86 12.11 5.90
CA VAL A 86 -27.40 11.98 6.07
C VAL A 86 -26.72 11.84 4.71
N LEU A 87 -25.70 12.63 4.43
CA LEU A 87 -24.87 12.52 3.24
C LEU A 87 -23.44 12.11 3.63
N ALA A 88 -22.89 11.08 3.01
CA ALA A 88 -21.46 10.76 3.10
C ALA A 88 -20.81 10.77 1.71
N SER A 89 -19.85 11.67 1.49
CA SER A 89 -19.13 11.83 0.22
C SER A 89 -17.84 12.63 0.38
N LEU A 90 -17.08 12.80 -0.70
CA LEU A 90 -16.01 13.82 -0.74
C LEU A 90 -16.63 15.21 -0.85
N LEU A 91 -16.38 16.10 0.11
CA LEU A 91 -17.00 17.43 0.16
C LEU A 91 -16.01 18.59 -0.01
N ALA A 92 -14.74 18.41 0.35
CA ALA A 92 -13.72 19.46 0.37
C ALA A 92 -14.22 20.74 1.08
N PRO A 93 -14.69 20.67 2.33
CA PRO A 93 -15.45 21.75 2.98
C PRO A 93 -14.66 23.07 3.10
N ALA A 94 -13.33 23.02 3.22
CA ALA A 94 -12.49 24.22 3.24
C ALA A 94 -12.40 24.94 1.89
N LEU A 95 -12.64 24.23 0.79
CA LEU A 95 -12.56 24.75 -0.58
C LEU A 95 -13.94 25.05 -1.18
N SER A 96 -15.02 24.56 -0.55
CA SER A 96 -16.39 24.63 -1.06
C SER A 96 -17.36 25.23 -0.02
N PRO A 97 -17.14 26.48 0.45
CA PRO A 97 -17.97 27.07 1.51
C PRO A 97 -19.45 27.20 1.12
N ASP A 98 -19.75 27.47 -0.15
CA ASP A 98 -21.13 27.61 -0.64
C ASP A 98 -21.90 26.29 -0.54
N LEU A 99 -21.30 25.17 -0.96
CA LEU A 99 -21.88 23.83 -0.81
C LEU A 99 -22.14 23.49 0.66
N VAL A 100 -21.20 23.82 1.54
CA VAL A 100 -21.34 23.58 2.99
C VAL A 100 -22.55 24.34 3.54
N GLU A 101 -22.73 25.59 3.13
CA GLU A 101 -23.85 26.42 3.54
C GLU A 101 -25.18 25.89 2.99
N ASP A 102 -25.22 25.42 1.73
CA ASP A 102 -26.42 24.85 1.13
C ASP A 102 -26.86 23.56 1.83
N LEU A 103 -25.91 22.67 2.15
CA LEU A 103 -26.17 21.45 2.92
C LEU A 103 -26.69 21.77 4.33
N ARG A 104 -26.08 22.76 5.00
CA ARG A 104 -26.52 23.25 6.30
C ARG A 104 -27.94 23.81 6.22
N ALA A 105 -28.23 24.69 5.26
CA ALA A 105 -29.54 25.31 5.10
C ALA A 105 -30.65 24.30 4.77
N ARG A 106 -30.29 23.18 4.12
CA ARG A 106 -31.19 22.04 3.86
C ARG A 106 -31.45 21.14 5.08
N GLY A 107 -30.76 21.36 6.20
CA GLY A 107 -30.85 20.50 7.39
C GLY A 107 -30.19 19.13 7.20
N VAL A 108 -29.28 19.01 6.21
CA VAL A 108 -28.58 17.76 5.91
C VAL A 108 -27.43 17.57 6.90
N THR A 109 -27.32 16.36 7.42
CA THR A 109 -26.14 15.94 8.16
C THR A 109 -25.06 15.49 7.19
N ALA A 110 -24.07 16.35 6.96
CA ALA A 110 -23.03 16.13 5.97
C ALA A 110 -21.75 15.56 6.60
N LEU A 111 -21.31 14.39 6.14
CA LEU A 111 -20.08 13.70 6.54
C LEU A 111 -19.05 13.78 5.40
N ALA A 112 -17.99 14.54 5.61
CA ALA A 112 -16.90 14.71 4.65
C ALA A 112 -15.89 13.58 4.78
N MET A 113 -15.89 12.65 3.83
CA MET A 113 -14.95 11.51 3.82
C MET A 113 -13.49 11.95 3.66
N ASP A 114 -13.25 13.11 3.05
CA ASP A 114 -11.94 13.75 2.93
C ASP A 114 -11.49 14.51 4.20
N ALA A 115 -12.34 14.59 5.23
CA ALA A 115 -12.03 15.20 6.52
C ALA A 115 -11.82 14.17 7.65
N VAL A 116 -11.69 12.88 7.32
CA VAL A 116 -11.38 11.83 8.30
C VAL A 116 -10.03 12.12 8.98
N PRO A 117 -9.97 12.24 10.32
CA PRO A 117 -8.71 12.49 11.02
C PRO A 117 -7.71 11.35 10.82
N ARG A 118 -6.44 11.70 10.57
CA ARG A 118 -5.35 10.72 10.40
C ARG A 118 -4.83 10.18 11.73
N ILE A 119 -5.67 9.38 12.40
CA ILE A 119 -5.32 8.64 13.62
C ILE A 119 -5.44 7.14 13.39
N SER A 120 -4.68 6.32 14.13
CA SER A 120 -4.58 4.87 13.90
C SER A 120 -5.94 4.16 13.78
N ARG A 121 -6.90 4.51 14.65
CA ARG A 121 -8.24 3.89 14.63
C ARG A 121 -9.10 4.26 13.41
N ALA A 122 -8.78 5.37 12.72
CA ALA A 122 -9.54 5.89 11.59
C ALA A 122 -8.96 5.50 10.22
N GLN A 123 -7.80 4.81 10.19
CA GLN A 123 -7.11 4.43 8.95
C GLN A 123 -8.01 3.63 7.99
N ALA A 124 -8.91 2.78 8.53
CA ALA A 124 -9.84 1.99 7.74
C ALA A 124 -10.94 2.83 7.05
N LEU A 125 -11.14 4.07 7.48
CA LEU A 125 -12.12 5.02 6.92
C LEU A 125 -11.45 6.01 5.94
N ASP A 126 -10.12 6.05 5.88
CA ASP A 126 -9.38 7.03 5.07
C ASP A 126 -9.50 6.72 3.57
N VAL A 127 -10.43 7.43 2.91
CA VAL A 127 -10.64 7.35 1.47
C VAL A 127 -9.49 7.99 0.70
N LEU A 128 -8.81 9.00 1.25
CA LEU A 128 -7.71 9.70 0.57
C LEU A 128 -6.52 8.77 0.41
N SER A 129 -6.17 8.02 1.46
CA SER A 129 -5.13 6.99 1.40
C SER A 129 -5.50 5.88 0.40
N SER A 130 -6.76 5.42 0.40
CA SER A 130 -7.24 4.40 -0.53
C SER A 130 -7.15 4.86 -1.99
N MET A 131 -7.59 6.09 -2.28
CA MET A 131 -7.52 6.66 -3.64
C MET A 131 -6.09 7.01 -4.05
N ALA A 132 -5.24 7.48 -3.13
CA ALA A 132 -3.83 7.76 -3.39
C ALA A 132 -3.07 6.48 -3.76
N ASN A 133 -3.31 5.37 -3.05
CA ASN A 133 -2.71 4.08 -3.36
C ASN A 133 -3.05 3.62 -4.78
N ILE A 134 -4.33 3.66 -5.15
CA ILE A 134 -4.79 3.33 -6.51
C ILE A 134 -4.19 4.29 -7.54
N GLY A 135 -4.16 5.60 -7.22
CA GLY A 135 -3.60 6.62 -8.09
C GLY A 135 -2.13 6.37 -8.41
N GLY A 136 -1.33 6.02 -7.40
CA GLY A 136 0.10 5.72 -7.59
C GLY A 136 0.34 4.47 -8.42
N TYR A 137 -0.44 3.40 -8.19
CA TYR A 137 -0.44 2.20 -9.04
C TYR A 137 -0.82 2.54 -10.48
N ARG A 138 -1.92 3.29 -10.67
CA ARG A 138 -2.41 3.64 -12.00
C ARG A 138 -1.44 4.57 -12.74
N ALA A 139 -0.79 5.50 -12.07
CA ALA A 139 0.21 6.38 -12.66
C ALA A 139 1.33 5.59 -13.35
N VAL A 140 1.81 4.50 -12.72
CA VAL A 140 2.83 3.63 -13.33
C VAL A 140 2.29 2.89 -14.55
N LEU A 141 1.04 2.43 -14.52
CA LEU A 141 0.43 1.77 -15.68
C LEU A 141 0.22 2.74 -16.86
N GLU A 142 -0.21 3.97 -16.61
CA GLU A 142 -0.32 5.01 -17.63
C GLU A 142 1.06 5.36 -18.20
N ALA A 143 2.08 5.46 -17.34
CA ALA A 143 3.46 5.65 -17.78
C ALA A 143 3.94 4.50 -18.67
N ALA A 144 3.67 3.25 -18.29
CA ALA A 144 4.04 2.07 -19.06
C ALA A 144 3.28 1.94 -20.39
N HIS A 145 2.03 2.40 -20.45
CA HIS A 145 1.25 2.44 -21.68
C HIS A 145 1.82 3.44 -22.69
N GLU A 146 2.31 4.59 -22.22
CA GLU A 146 2.88 5.63 -23.08
C GLU A 146 4.37 5.39 -23.41
N PHE A 147 5.10 4.69 -22.53
CA PHE A 147 6.54 4.49 -22.68
C PHE A 147 6.84 3.43 -23.75
N GLY A 148 7.63 3.82 -24.76
CA GLY A 148 7.92 2.97 -25.92
C GLY A 148 8.95 1.85 -25.70
N SER A 149 9.37 1.57 -24.47
CA SER A 149 10.40 0.58 -24.14
C SER A 149 9.99 -0.28 -22.94
N PHE A 150 10.75 -1.35 -22.67
CA PHE A 150 10.47 -2.26 -21.55
C PHE A 150 10.86 -1.64 -20.20
N PHE A 151 10.02 -1.86 -19.19
CA PHE A 151 10.38 -1.59 -17.79
C PHE A 151 11.45 -2.58 -17.31
N THR A 152 11.24 -3.87 -17.58
CA THR A 152 12.15 -4.94 -17.18
C THR A 152 13.34 -5.02 -18.14
N GLY A 153 14.56 -5.01 -17.60
CA GLY A 153 15.76 -5.29 -18.38
C GLY A 153 15.82 -6.75 -18.82
N GLN A 154 16.28 -7.00 -20.05
CA GLN A 154 16.33 -8.34 -20.63
C GLN A 154 17.64 -8.56 -21.37
N VAL A 155 18.16 -9.79 -21.32
CA VAL A 155 19.25 -10.25 -22.18
C VAL A 155 18.67 -11.27 -23.14
N THR A 156 18.76 -10.98 -24.44
CA THR A 156 18.21 -11.81 -25.50
C THR A 156 19.28 -12.12 -26.54
N ALA A 157 18.98 -13.02 -27.48
CA ALA A 157 19.84 -13.27 -28.64
C ALA A 157 20.08 -12.01 -29.49
N ALA A 158 19.13 -11.05 -29.48
CA ALA A 158 19.24 -9.80 -30.21
C ALA A 158 20.01 -8.70 -29.44
N GLY A 159 20.47 -8.98 -28.22
CA GLY A 159 21.23 -8.05 -27.40
C GLY A 159 20.64 -7.82 -26.00
N LYS A 160 21.26 -6.91 -25.27
CA LYS A 160 20.87 -6.52 -23.90
C LYS A 160 20.05 -5.23 -23.93
N VAL A 161 18.85 -5.27 -23.39
CA VAL A 161 17.98 -4.12 -23.15
C VAL A 161 18.08 -3.74 -21.67
N PRO A 162 18.50 -2.50 -21.32
CA PRO A 162 18.53 -2.06 -19.93
C PRO A 162 17.11 -1.88 -19.37
N PRO A 163 16.91 -2.02 -18.05
CA PRO A 163 15.64 -1.68 -17.42
C PRO A 163 15.38 -0.18 -17.49
N ALA A 164 14.10 0.21 -17.47
CA ALA A 164 13.70 1.60 -17.34
C ALA A 164 14.13 2.17 -16.00
N LYS A 165 14.42 3.47 -15.96
CA LYS A 165 14.69 4.23 -14.73
C LYS A 165 13.52 5.14 -14.40
N VAL A 166 12.98 4.99 -13.19
CA VAL A 166 11.82 5.74 -12.71
C VAL A 166 12.22 6.62 -11.52
N LEU A 167 11.97 7.92 -11.60
CA LEU A 167 12.06 8.85 -10.49
C LEU A 167 10.68 9.09 -9.89
N VAL A 168 10.51 8.86 -8.59
CA VAL A 168 9.29 9.21 -7.85
C VAL A 168 9.57 10.39 -6.93
N VAL A 169 8.84 11.49 -7.12
CA VAL A 169 8.96 12.72 -6.32
C VAL A 169 7.80 12.80 -5.34
N GLY A 170 8.11 12.68 -4.06
CA GLY A 170 7.18 12.45 -2.96
C GLY A 170 6.96 10.96 -2.71
N ALA A 171 7.15 10.53 -1.46
CA ALA A 171 6.97 9.17 -0.98
C ALA A 171 5.86 9.12 0.10
N GLY A 172 4.75 9.81 -0.17
CA GLY A 172 3.47 9.55 0.50
C GLY A 172 2.83 8.25 0.02
N VAL A 173 1.56 8.02 0.35
CA VAL A 173 0.84 6.78 -0.02
C VAL A 173 0.85 6.52 -1.54
N ALA A 174 0.62 7.56 -2.36
CA ALA A 174 0.70 7.47 -3.82
C ALA A 174 2.12 7.17 -4.30
N GLY A 175 3.12 7.87 -3.76
CA GLY A 175 4.52 7.67 -4.11
C GLY A 175 5.01 6.26 -3.80
N LEU A 176 4.71 5.74 -2.61
CA LEU A 176 5.05 4.36 -2.23
C LEU A 176 4.34 3.32 -3.12
N ALA A 177 3.07 3.56 -3.47
CA ALA A 177 2.37 2.69 -4.42
C ALA A 177 3.03 2.71 -5.81
N ALA A 178 3.45 3.88 -6.30
CA ALA A 178 4.17 4.01 -7.55
C ALA A 178 5.54 3.31 -7.48
N ILE A 179 6.28 3.46 -6.38
CA ILE A 179 7.57 2.79 -6.15
C ILE A 179 7.41 1.27 -6.21
N GLY A 180 6.47 0.72 -5.45
CA GLY A 180 6.22 -0.73 -5.44
C GLY A 180 5.79 -1.26 -6.80
N THR A 181 4.93 -0.53 -7.51
CA THR A 181 4.44 -0.94 -8.82
C THR A 181 5.56 -0.90 -9.86
N ALA A 182 6.32 0.19 -9.94
CA ALA A 182 7.44 0.32 -10.88
C ALA A 182 8.54 -0.71 -10.60
N GLY A 183 8.88 -0.94 -9.33
CA GLY A 183 9.81 -1.98 -8.92
C GLY A 183 9.34 -3.38 -9.31
N SER A 184 8.04 -3.69 -9.14
CA SER A 184 7.48 -4.98 -9.54
C SER A 184 7.51 -5.23 -11.05
N LEU A 185 7.48 -4.16 -11.86
CA LEU A 185 7.68 -4.22 -13.31
C LEU A 185 9.16 -4.35 -13.72
N GLY A 186 10.08 -4.39 -12.76
CA GLY A 186 11.51 -4.60 -13.00
C GLY A 186 12.28 -3.33 -13.38
N ALA A 187 11.72 -2.15 -13.13
CA ALA A 187 12.41 -0.87 -13.30
C ALA A 187 13.38 -0.61 -12.15
N ILE A 188 14.40 0.21 -12.42
CA ILE A 188 15.25 0.81 -11.39
C ILE A 188 14.50 2.03 -10.85
N VAL A 189 14.10 1.99 -9.58
CA VAL A 189 13.34 3.08 -8.97
C VAL A 189 14.24 3.90 -8.06
N ARG A 190 14.19 5.22 -8.24
CA ARG A 190 14.77 6.22 -7.35
C ARG A 190 13.65 7.08 -6.80
N ALA A 191 13.72 7.48 -5.55
CA ALA A 191 12.71 8.35 -4.96
C ALA A 191 13.32 9.43 -4.09
N PHE A 192 12.61 10.55 -4.00
CA PHE A 192 12.97 11.66 -3.13
C PHE A 192 11.72 12.16 -2.39
N ASP A 193 11.84 12.45 -1.10
CA ASP A 193 10.82 13.12 -0.29
C ASP A 193 11.52 14.09 0.66
N SER A 194 10.83 15.16 1.06
CA SER A 194 11.33 16.14 2.02
C SER A 194 11.25 15.68 3.48
N ARG A 195 10.78 14.46 3.73
CA ARG A 195 10.71 13.86 5.05
C ARG A 195 11.81 12.79 5.14
N PRO A 196 12.78 12.90 6.05
CA PRO A 196 13.84 11.89 6.16
C PRO A 196 13.30 10.54 6.68
N GLU A 197 12.21 10.53 7.45
CA GLU A 197 11.63 9.32 8.04
C GLU A 197 11.04 8.33 7.03
N VAL A 198 10.73 8.77 5.80
CA VAL A 198 10.22 7.85 4.75
C VAL A 198 11.34 7.13 4.00
N ALA A 199 12.61 7.48 4.23
CA ALA A 199 13.74 6.85 3.57
C ALA A 199 13.78 5.33 3.79
N GLU A 200 13.58 4.88 5.04
CA GLU A 200 13.55 3.46 5.37
C GLU A 200 12.42 2.72 4.66
N GLN A 201 11.26 3.37 4.48
CA GLN A 201 10.12 2.79 3.74
C GLN A 201 10.48 2.61 2.27
N VAL A 202 11.04 3.64 1.63
CA VAL A 202 11.49 3.59 0.22
C VAL A 202 12.54 2.50 0.02
N GLU A 203 13.56 2.45 0.88
CA GLU A 203 14.64 1.46 0.78
C GLU A 203 14.13 0.04 1.04
N SER A 204 13.16 -0.15 1.96
CA SER A 204 12.53 -1.46 2.20
C SER A 204 11.77 -2.00 0.99
N MET A 205 11.32 -1.11 0.09
CA MET A 205 10.67 -1.48 -1.17
C MET A 205 11.66 -1.73 -2.31
N GLY A 206 12.97 -1.62 -2.05
CA GLY A 206 14.03 -1.85 -3.03
C GLY A 206 14.35 -0.65 -3.92
N ALA A 207 13.85 0.54 -3.60
CA ALA A 207 14.17 1.78 -4.32
C ALA A 207 15.34 2.54 -3.67
N GLU A 208 16.07 3.29 -4.47
CA GLU A 208 17.14 4.17 -4.01
C GLU A 208 16.53 5.48 -3.45
N PHE A 209 16.71 5.75 -2.16
CA PHE A 209 16.31 7.02 -1.57
C PHE A 209 17.40 8.09 -1.80
N LEU A 210 17.07 9.08 -2.62
CA LEU A 210 17.92 10.22 -2.92
C LEU A 210 17.94 11.17 -1.72
N ARG A 211 19.12 11.66 -1.36
CA ARG A 211 19.33 12.53 -0.19
C ARG A 211 19.91 13.87 -0.63
N ILE A 212 19.57 14.92 0.10
CA ILE A 212 20.21 16.23 -0.01
C ILE A 212 20.79 16.62 1.35
N ASP A 213 22.00 17.19 1.36
CA ASP A 213 22.71 17.56 2.59
C ASP A 213 22.15 18.87 3.17
N VAL A 214 20.98 18.82 3.82
CA VAL A 214 20.37 19.93 4.57
C VAL A 214 19.69 19.38 5.81
N GLU A 215 19.87 20.03 6.97
CA GLU A 215 19.11 19.72 8.20
C GLU A 215 17.62 20.03 7.99
N GLN A 216 16.76 19.08 8.38
CA GLN A 216 15.31 19.16 8.17
C GLN A 216 14.57 19.06 9.50
N GLU A 217 13.54 19.89 9.67
CA GLU A 217 12.63 19.79 10.82
C GLU A 217 11.58 18.70 10.57
N VAL A 218 11.43 17.78 11.53
CA VAL A 218 10.42 16.71 11.47
C VAL A 218 9.05 17.26 11.84
N SER A 219 8.05 17.02 10.98
CA SER A 219 6.66 17.42 11.25
C SER A 219 6.02 16.54 12.34
N ALA A 220 5.22 17.13 13.23
CA ALA A 220 4.53 16.39 14.28
C ALA A 220 3.31 15.60 13.76
N ASP A 221 2.78 15.96 12.59
CA ASP A 221 1.56 15.43 11.96
C ASP A 221 1.84 14.53 10.74
N GLY A 222 3.11 14.31 10.39
CA GLY A 222 3.56 13.45 9.29
C GLY A 222 3.40 14.05 7.89
N TYR A 223 2.96 15.31 7.76
CA TYR A 223 2.87 16.03 6.49
C TYR A 223 4.13 16.84 6.18
N ALA A 224 4.50 16.90 4.90
CA ALA A 224 5.55 17.80 4.44
C ALA A 224 5.14 19.27 4.67
N ARG A 225 6.07 20.08 5.20
CA ARG A 225 5.95 21.53 5.32
C ARG A 225 6.69 22.22 4.18
N GLU A 226 6.39 23.50 3.98
CA GLU A 226 7.16 24.34 3.06
C GLU A 226 8.63 24.39 3.49
N THR A 227 9.51 24.14 2.54
CA THR A 227 10.94 24.02 2.77
C THR A 227 11.66 25.34 2.47
N GLY A 228 12.75 25.60 3.20
CA GLY A 228 13.55 26.81 3.04
C GLY A 228 14.23 26.91 1.67
N GLU A 229 14.70 28.11 1.32
CA GLU A 229 15.32 28.38 0.00
C GLU A 229 16.50 27.46 -0.32
N ASP A 230 17.35 27.14 0.67
CA ASP A 230 18.50 26.26 0.45
C ASP A 230 18.09 24.82 0.12
N PHE A 231 17.06 24.31 0.81
CA PHE A 231 16.48 23.01 0.51
C PHE A 231 15.90 23.01 -0.91
N ASN A 232 15.10 24.03 -1.26
CA ASN A 232 14.46 24.13 -2.58
C ASN A 232 15.50 24.15 -3.69
N ARG A 233 16.59 24.91 -3.50
CA ARG A 233 17.71 24.96 -4.44
C ARG A 233 18.37 23.59 -4.63
N LYS A 234 18.76 22.91 -3.54
CA LYS A 234 19.40 21.60 -3.63
C LYS A 234 18.47 20.51 -4.17
N ALA A 235 17.18 20.57 -3.85
CA ALA A 235 16.18 19.70 -4.45
C ALA A 235 16.06 19.95 -5.95
N ALA A 236 16.07 21.21 -6.41
CA ALA A 236 16.05 21.53 -7.83
C ALA A 236 17.32 21.04 -8.55
N GLU A 237 18.49 21.16 -7.94
CA GLU A 237 19.75 20.61 -8.46
C GLU A 237 19.69 19.09 -8.59
N LEU A 238 19.15 18.40 -7.58
CA LEU A 238 18.91 16.96 -7.61
C LEU A 238 17.97 16.58 -8.76
N TYR A 239 16.83 17.26 -8.90
CA TYR A 239 15.87 16.98 -9.99
C TYR A 239 16.48 17.25 -11.37
N ALA A 240 17.23 18.33 -11.55
CA ALA A 240 17.95 18.62 -12.80
C ALA A 240 18.99 17.56 -13.16
N ALA A 241 19.66 16.98 -12.15
CA ALA A 241 20.60 15.89 -12.37
C ALA A 241 19.89 14.58 -12.73
N GLN A 242 18.80 14.24 -12.03
CA GLN A 242 18.07 12.99 -12.25
C GLN A 242 17.30 12.97 -13.58
N THR A 243 16.62 14.06 -13.93
CA THR A 243 15.79 14.16 -15.16
C THR A 243 16.57 13.91 -16.46
N LYS A 244 17.89 14.16 -16.47
CA LYS A 244 18.77 13.83 -17.59
C LYS A 244 19.02 12.32 -17.76
N ASP A 245 18.95 11.55 -16.68
CA ASP A 245 19.28 10.12 -16.66
C ASP A 245 18.04 9.22 -16.69
N VAL A 246 16.97 9.60 -15.99
CA VAL A 246 15.76 8.78 -15.86
C VAL A 246 14.89 8.81 -17.12
N ASP A 247 14.10 7.77 -17.30
CA ASP A 247 13.20 7.64 -18.45
C ASP A 247 11.77 8.08 -18.08
N ILE A 248 11.39 7.90 -16.82
CA ILE A 248 10.04 8.21 -16.31
C ILE A 248 10.14 9.02 -15.01
N VAL A 249 9.28 10.03 -14.88
CA VAL A 249 9.12 10.81 -13.64
C VAL A 249 7.67 10.76 -13.18
N ILE A 250 7.43 10.45 -11.91
CA ILE A 250 6.09 10.48 -11.29
C ILE A 250 6.15 11.47 -10.13
N THR A 251 5.36 12.54 -10.19
CA THR A 251 5.31 13.57 -9.15
C THR A 251 4.02 13.47 -8.34
N THR A 252 4.17 13.48 -7.01
CA THR A 252 3.06 13.28 -6.05
C THR A 252 3.05 14.32 -4.93
N ALA A 253 3.86 15.37 -5.06
CA ALA A 253 4.06 16.35 -4.00
C ALA A 253 2.86 17.30 -3.91
N LEU A 254 2.10 17.18 -2.81
CA LEU A 254 0.94 18.00 -2.52
C LEU A 254 0.97 18.45 -1.05
N ILE A 255 0.74 19.74 -0.83
CA ILE A 255 0.63 20.33 0.50
C ILE A 255 -0.85 20.71 0.72
N PRO A 256 -1.52 20.19 1.77
CA PRO A 256 -2.91 20.52 2.04
C PRO A 256 -3.17 22.03 2.10
N GLY A 257 -4.22 22.50 1.42
CA GLY A 257 -4.64 23.90 1.41
C GLY A 257 -3.75 24.85 0.60
N ARG A 258 -2.76 24.35 -0.14
CA ARG A 258 -1.89 25.15 -1.00
C ARG A 258 -1.81 24.60 -2.42
N PRO A 259 -1.48 25.45 -3.42
CA PRO A 259 -1.12 24.96 -4.74
C PRO A 259 0.09 24.02 -4.67
N ALA A 260 0.09 23.03 -5.56
CA ALA A 260 1.22 22.12 -5.71
C ALA A 260 2.50 22.91 -6.07
N PRO A 261 3.64 22.63 -5.42
CA PRO A 261 4.89 23.31 -5.75
C PRO A 261 5.36 22.89 -7.13
N ARG A 262 5.88 23.84 -7.93
CA ARG A 262 6.53 23.54 -9.21
C ARG A 262 7.93 22.97 -8.92
N LEU A 263 8.13 21.69 -9.19
CA LEU A 263 9.36 20.95 -8.88
C LEU A 263 10.18 20.63 -10.14
N ILE A 264 9.51 20.28 -11.23
CA ILE A 264 10.15 19.94 -12.51
C ILE A 264 9.91 21.10 -13.48
N THR A 265 10.97 21.81 -13.86
CA THR A 265 10.90 22.99 -14.73
C THR A 265 10.89 22.62 -16.21
N GLU A 266 10.59 23.60 -17.07
CA GLU A 266 10.61 23.43 -18.54
C GLU A 266 11.98 22.94 -19.02
N ASP A 267 13.06 23.54 -18.52
CA ASP A 267 14.44 23.12 -18.84
C ASP A 267 14.73 21.68 -18.42
N MET A 268 14.20 21.24 -17.27
CA MET A 268 14.37 19.86 -16.81
C MET A 268 13.62 18.88 -17.71
N VAL A 269 12.40 19.20 -18.13
CA VAL A 269 11.63 18.39 -19.09
C VAL A 269 12.33 18.38 -20.46
N ALA A 270 12.80 19.53 -20.93
CA ALA A 270 13.53 19.66 -22.20
C ALA A 270 14.84 18.84 -22.23
N ALA A 271 15.48 18.67 -21.06
CA ALA A 271 16.70 17.89 -20.90
C ALA A 271 16.47 16.37 -20.80
N MET A 272 15.22 15.91 -20.66
CA MET A 272 14.90 14.47 -20.68
C MET A 272 15.11 13.87 -22.07
N LYS A 273 15.22 12.54 -22.13
CA LYS A 273 15.36 11.81 -23.39
C LYS A 273 14.04 11.86 -24.18
N PRO A 274 14.07 11.95 -25.52
CA PRO A 274 12.87 11.78 -26.34
C PRO A 274 12.21 10.43 -26.05
N GLY A 275 10.88 10.43 -25.93
CA GLY A 275 10.09 9.24 -25.54
C GLY A 275 9.99 9.02 -24.03
N SER A 276 10.63 9.85 -23.20
CA SER A 276 10.39 9.86 -21.75
C SER A 276 8.95 10.21 -21.41
N VAL A 277 8.50 9.76 -20.24
CA VAL A 277 7.13 10.00 -19.76
C VAL A 277 7.14 10.65 -18.38
N VAL A 278 6.33 11.68 -18.21
CA VAL A 278 6.11 12.35 -16.92
C VAL A 278 4.66 12.21 -16.53
N VAL A 279 4.38 11.75 -15.31
CA VAL A 279 3.03 11.66 -14.77
C VAL A 279 2.92 12.62 -13.59
N ASP A 280 2.14 13.68 -13.77
CA ASP A 280 1.92 14.70 -12.76
C ASP A 280 0.61 14.46 -12.02
N MET A 281 0.67 13.74 -10.90
CA MET A 281 -0.51 13.43 -10.10
C MET A 281 -1.08 14.66 -9.37
N ALA A 282 -0.36 15.78 -9.36
CA ALA A 282 -0.78 17.03 -8.74
C ALA A 282 -1.36 18.05 -9.75
N ALA A 283 -1.57 17.66 -11.02
CA ALA A 283 -2.02 18.54 -12.09
C ALA A 283 -3.28 19.34 -11.72
N GLY A 284 -4.28 18.68 -11.11
CA GLY A 284 -5.54 19.32 -10.69
C GLY A 284 -5.42 20.34 -9.56
N SER A 285 -4.25 20.43 -8.91
CA SER A 285 -3.98 21.37 -7.80
C SER A 285 -2.83 22.33 -8.11
N GLY A 286 -2.53 22.56 -9.39
CA GLY A 286 -1.49 23.47 -9.88
C GLY A 286 -0.35 22.77 -10.63
N GLY A 287 -0.16 21.47 -10.38
CA GLY A 287 0.84 20.63 -11.03
C GLY A 287 2.28 20.82 -10.50
N ASN A 288 3.01 19.72 -10.38
CA ASN A 288 4.43 19.78 -10.04
C ASN A 288 5.33 20.00 -11.26
N VAL A 289 4.81 19.80 -12.48
CA VAL A 289 5.60 19.72 -13.71
C VAL A 289 5.23 20.85 -14.65
N ALA A 290 6.20 21.59 -15.18
CA ALA A 290 5.93 22.63 -16.17
C ALA A 290 5.39 22.02 -17.47
N GLY A 291 4.40 22.66 -18.08
CA GLY A 291 3.70 22.11 -19.27
C GLY A 291 2.65 21.03 -18.95
N SER A 292 2.48 20.65 -17.68
CA SER A 292 1.36 19.81 -17.24
C SER A 292 0.04 20.57 -17.35
N VAL A 293 -0.94 19.95 -18.03
CA VAL A 293 -2.29 20.50 -18.21
C VAL A 293 -3.29 19.49 -17.64
N PRO A 294 -4.18 19.91 -16.71
CA PRO A 294 -5.19 19.04 -16.13
C PRO A 294 -6.01 18.30 -17.20
N ASP A 295 -6.17 16.99 -16.99
CA ASP A 295 -6.94 16.05 -17.82
C ASP A 295 -6.42 15.87 -19.26
N GLN A 296 -5.19 16.31 -19.54
CA GLN A 296 -4.59 16.21 -20.86
C GLN A 296 -3.32 15.36 -20.89
N ARG A 297 -3.10 14.78 -22.08
CA ARG A 297 -1.83 14.21 -22.52
C ARG A 297 -1.14 15.23 -23.41
N VAL A 298 -0.02 15.78 -22.96
CA VAL A 298 0.76 16.78 -23.68
C VAL A 298 2.01 16.11 -24.27
N LEU A 299 2.25 16.28 -25.57
CA LEU A 299 3.51 15.92 -26.21
C LEU A 299 4.33 17.20 -26.40
N THR A 300 5.50 17.23 -25.79
CA THR A 300 6.44 18.35 -25.87
C THR A 300 7.23 18.33 -27.19
N GLU A 301 7.87 19.45 -27.54
CA GLU A 301 8.67 19.57 -28.76
C GLU A 301 9.88 18.61 -28.80
N ASN A 302 10.47 18.31 -27.63
CA ASN A 302 11.57 17.34 -27.51
C ASN A 302 11.10 15.88 -27.41
N GLY A 303 9.80 15.61 -27.54
CA GLY A 303 9.25 14.26 -27.60
C GLY A 303 8.97 13.61 -26.24
N VAL A 304 8.96 14.37 -25.14
CA VAL A 304 8.51 13.90 -23.82
C VAL A 304 7.00 13.97 -23.72
N VAL A 305 6.37 12.93 -23.17
CA VAL A 305 4.94 12.88 -22.91
C VAL A 305 4.66 13.29 -21.46
N ILE A 306 3.81 14.27 -21.23
CA ILE A 306 3.35 14.69 -19.91
C ILE A 306 1.88 14.30 -19.75
N LEU A 307 1.57 13.54 -18.69
CA LEU A 307 0.22 13.11 -18.33
C LEU A 307 -0.26 13.91 -17.11
N GLY A 308 -1.27 14.75 -17.30
CA GLY A 308 -1.88 15.57 -16.25
C GLY A 308 -3.27 15.07 -15.82
N TYR A 309 -3.55 13.78 -15.90
CA TYR A 309 -4.87 13.21 -15.58
C TYR A 309 -5.24 13.43 -14.11
N THR A 310 -6.42 14.02 -13.85
CA THR A 310 -6.90 14.27 -12.48
C THR A 310 -7.83 13.17 -11.96
N ASP A 311 -8.10 12.16 -12.79
CA ASP A 311 -9.06 11.08 -12.55
C ASP A 311 -8.40 9.70 -12.42
N LEU A 312 -7.11 9.61 -12.05
CA LEU A 312 -6.36 8.35 -12.00
C LEU A 312 -7.10 7.21 -11.25
N PRO A 313 -7.72 7.41 -10.07
CA PRO A 313 -8.54 6.37 -9.44
C PRO A 313 -9.76 5.95 -10.27
N GLY A 314 -10.39 6.88 -10.99
CA GLY A 314 -11.49 6.63 -11.91
C GLY A 314 -11.09 5.81 -13.15
N ARG A 315 -9.79 5.65 -13.41
CA ARG A 315 -9.23 4.76 -14.43
C ARG A 315 -8.98 3.33 -13.97
N LEU A 316 -9.24 3.06 -12.70
CA LEU A 316 -9.33 1.72 -12.14
C LEU A 316 -10.66 1.55 -11.36
N PRO A 317 -11.82 1.79 -12.01
CA PRO A 317 -13.06 2.12 -11.31
C PRO A 317 -13.61 0.97 -10.45
N THR A 318 -13.44 -0.29 -10.86
CA THR A 318 -13.85 -1.46 -10.07
C THR A 318 -13.14 -1.51 -8.71
N GLN A 319 -11.81 -1.40 -8.71
CA GLN A 319 -11.01 -1.43 -7.49
C GLN A 319 -11.25 -0.19 -6.62
N ALA A 320 -11.35 0.98 -7.25
CA ALA A 320 -11.63 2.23 -6.54
C ALA A 320 -12.99 2.22 -5.85
N SER A 321 -14.04 1.77 -6.55
CA SER A 321 -15.38 1.63 -5.97
C SER A 321 -15.39 0.62 -4.82
N GLN A 322 -14.66 -0.50 -4.95
CA GLN A 322 -14.57 -1.51 -3.90
C GLN A 322 -13.89 -0.98 -2.63
N LEU A 323 -12.76 -0.28 -2.75
CA LEU A 323 -12.08 0.28 -1.58
C LEU A 323 -12.87 1.44 -0.97
N PHE A 324 -13.35 2.37 -1.78
CA PHE A 324 -14.15 3.50 -1.30
C PHE A 324 -15.42 3.03 -0.60
N GLY A 325 -16.16 2.10 -1.21
CA GLY A 325 -17.34 1.49 -0.60
C GLY A 325 -17.01 0.71 0.68
N THR A 326 -15.81 0.14 0.79
CA THR A 326 -15.36 -0.50 2.04
C THR A 326 -15.07 0.55 3.13
N ASN A 327 -14.48 1.70 2.78
CA ASN A 327 -14.31 2.80 3.72
C ASN A 327 -15.67 3.31 4.23
N LEU A 328 -16.66 3.43 3.35
CA LEU A 328 -18.04 3.77 3.73
C LEU A 328 -18.67 2.69 4.62
N VAL A 329 -18.51 1.39 4.32
CA VAL A 329 -18.97 0.32 5.22
C VAL A 329 -18.34 0.45 6.61
N ASN A 330 -17.05 0.79 6.69
CA ASN A 330 -16.38 0.98 7.98
C ASN A 330 -16.91 2.20 8.73
N LEU A 331 -17.24 3.30 8.02
CA LEU A 331 -17.95 4.43 8.59
C LEU A 331 -19.32 4.01 9.13
N LEU A 332 -20.15 3.33 8.32
CA LEU A 332 -21.49 2.93 8.74
C LEU A 332 -21.45 1.89 9.88
N THR A 333 -20.40 1.08 9.96
CA THR A 333 -20.16 0.19 11.11
C THR A 333 -19.86 0.99 12.37
N LEU A 334 -19.07 2.06 12.28
CA LEU A 334 -18.78 2.96 13.41
C LEU A 334 -20.05 3.69 13.89
N LEU A 335 -20.92 4.10 12.96
CA LEU A 335 -22.15 4.82 13.25
C LEU A 335 -23.34 3.92 13.67
N THR A 336 -23.21 2.60 13.51
CA THR A 336 -24.27 1.62 13.82
C THR A 336 -23.68 0.43 14.59
N PRO A 337 -23.23 0.65 15.84
CA PRO A 337 -22.59 -0.40 16.64
C PRO A 337 -23.52 -1.60 16.92
N GLU A 338 -24.82 -1.35 17.04
CA GLU A 338 -25.83 -2.38 17.35
C GLU A 338 -26.30 -3.18 16.12
N LYS A 339 -25.89 -2.79 14.90
CA LYS A 339 -26.30 -3.42 13.64
C LYS A 339 -27.83 -3.52 13.47
N ASP A 340 -28.54 -2.54 13.99
CA ASP A 340 -30.00 -2.41 13.96
C ASP A 340 -30.49 -1.58 12.77
N GLY A 341 -29.58 -1.11 11.92
CA GLY A 341 -29.90 -0.23 10.78
C GLY A 341 -30.26 1.19 11.20
N GLU A 342 -29.95 1.58 12.44
CA GLU A 342 -30.18 2.91 12.97
C GLU A 342 -28.82 3.64 13.15
N LEU A 343 -28.68 4.76 12.46
CA LEU A 343 -27.46 5.57 12.46
C LEU A 343 -27.44 6.46 13.70
N ARG A 344 -26.36 6.41 14.48
CA ARG A 344 -26.16 7.25 15.67
C ARG A 344 -24.82 7.97 15.59
N LEU A 345 -24.90 9.31 15.52
CA LEU A 345 -23.73 10.18 15.54
C LEU A 345 -23.39 10.59 16.97
N ASP A 346 -22.20 10.18 17.40
CA ASP A 346 -21.54 10.55 18.63
C ASP A 346 -20.52 11.68 18.35
N LEU A 347 -20.88 12.91 18.71
CA LEU A 347 -19.99 14.08 18.52
C LEU A 347 -18.87 14.16 19.57
N ASP A 348 -18.86 13.29 20.59
CA ASP A 348 -17.73 13.13 21.50
C ASP A 348 -16.65 12.25 20.88
N ASP A 349 -16.97 11.43 19.88
CA ASP A 349 -16.00 10.67 19.12
C ASP A 349 -15.23 11.60 18.15
N PRO A 350 -13.89 11.75 18.29
CA PRO A 350 -13.14 12.71 17.46
C PRO A 350 -13.10 12.37 15.97
N VAL A 351 -13.37 11.11 15.57
CA VAL A 351 -13.44 10.73 14.15
C VAL A 351 -14.76 11.19 13.55
N GLN A 352 -15.86 10.90 14.25
CA GLN A 352 -17.19 11.34 13.82
C GLN A 352 -17.31 12.86 13.85
N ARG A 353 -16.86 13.52 14.93
CA ARG A 353 -16.81 14.97 15.03
C ARG A 353 -15.91 15.61 13.96
N GLY A 354 -14.79 14.98 13.64
CA GLY A 354 -13.82 15.45 12.66
C GLY A 354 -14.39 15.56 11.25
N MET A 355 -15.17 14.55 10.83
CA MET A 355 -15.77 14.50 9.49
C MET A 355 -17.14 15.17 9.38
N THR A 356 -17.84 15.42 10.49
CA THR A 356 -19.17 16.03 10.46
C THR A 356 -19.05 17.52 10.17
N VAL A 357 -19.55 17.93 9.01
CA VAL A 357 -19.51 19.30 8.49
C VAL A 357 -20.70 20.12 8.94
N SER A 358 -21.90 19.55 8.83
CA SER A 358 -23.18 20.15 9.26
C SER A 358 -24.07 19.08 9.87
N ARG A 359 -25.00 19.49 10.73
CA ARG A 359 -26.02 18.63 11.34
C ARG A 359 -27.19 19.47 11.82
N ASP A 360 -28.43 19.05 11.53
CA ASP A 360 -29.66 19.65 12.05
C ASP A 360 -29.73 21.20 11.87
N GLY A 361 -29.21 21.71 10.74
CA GLY A 361 -29.13 23.14 10.44
C GLY A 361 -27.95 23.89 11.08
N GLU A 362 -27.14 23.23 11.90
CA GLU A 362 -25.95 23.79 12.53
C GLU A 362 -24.68 23.51 11.71
N LEU A 363 -23.79 24.49 11.66
CA LEU A 363 -22.46 24.36 11.07
C LEU A 363 -21.48 23.83 12.12
N LEU A 364 -20.83 22.69 11.82
CA LEU A 364 -19.85 22.05 12.69
C LEU A 364 -18.42 22.11 12.14
N TRP A 365 -18.24 22.59 10.91
CA TRP A 365 -16.93 22.86 10.31
C TRP A 365 -16.38 24.25 10.71
N PRO A 366 -15.08 24.39 11.00
CA PRO A 366 -14.05 23.35 11.09
C PRO A 366 -14.09 22.57 12.42
N PRO A 367 -13.62 21.31 12.44
CA PRO A 367 -13.54 20.54 13.68
C PRO A 367 -12.48 21.11 14.63
N PRO A 368 -12.65 20.90 15.95
CA PRO A 368 -11.59 21.22 16.90
C PRO A 368 -10.33 20.41 16.59
N PRO A 369 -9.12 20.93 16.91
CA PRO A 369 -7.90 20.18 16.75
C PRO A 369 -8.00 18.85 17.49
N VAL A 370 -7.88 17.74 16.75
CA VAL A 370 -7.84 16.42 17.37
C VAL A 370 -6.55 16.37 18.17
N GLN A 371 -6.66 16.30 19.50
CA GLN A 371 -5.52 15.96 20.33
C GLN A 371 -5.15 14.54 19.93
N VAL A 372 -4.17 14.42 19.05
CA VAL A 372 -3.31 13.26 19.06
C VAL A 372 -2.72 13.24 20.47
N SER A 373 -3.39 12.55 21.39
CA SER A 373 -2.64 11.79 22.36
C SER A 373 -1.81 10.89 21.45
N ALA A 374 -0.61 11.37 21.07
CA ALA A 374 0.49 10.49 20.81
C ALA A 374 0.36 9.50 21.95
N ALA A 375 0.00 8.25 21.63
CA ALA A 375 0.18 7.21 22.61
C ALA A 375 1.58 7.47 23.15
N PRO A 376 1.75 7.80 24.46
CA PRO A 376 3.06 8.14 24.98
C PRO A 376 3.96 7.05 24.45
N ALA A 377 4.97 7.44 23.64
CA ALA A 377 5.84 6.50 22.96
C ALA A 377 6.10 5.39 23.97
N PRO A 378 5.59 4.16 23.73
CA PRO A 378 5.32 3.19 24.79
C PRO A 378 6.48 3.24 25.73
N ALA A 379 6.23 3.76 26.96
CA ALA A 379 7.29 4.18 27.88
C ALA A 379 8.34 3.09 27.81
N ALA A 380 9.50 3.42 27.23
CA ALA A 380 10.41 2.44 26.68
C ALA A 380 10.50 1.30 27.68
N GLN A 381 9.85 0.16 27.35
CA GLN A 381 10.13 -1.05 28.13
C GLN A 381 11.64 -1.13 28.09
N PRO A 382 12.33 -1.29 29.23
CA PRO A 382 13.78 -1.29 29.26
C PRO A 382 14.23 -2.29 28.20
N VAL A 383 14.63 -1.75 27.05
CA VAL A 383 15.23 -2.53 26.00
C VAL A 383 16.49 -3.00 26.70
N ALA A 384 16.61 -4.32 26.86
CA ALA A 384 17.86 -4.91 27.31
C ALA A 384 18.98 -4.15 26.59
N PRO A 385 19.94 -3.57 27.34
CA PRO A 385 20.70 -2.41 26.90
C PRO A 385 21.17 -2.61 25.47
N VAL A 386 20.66 -1.74 24.58
CA VAL A 386 21.12 -1.66 23.20
C VAL A 386 22.63 -1.55 23.28
N ALA A 387 23.30 -2.53 22.69
CA ALA A 387 24.74 -2.54 22.61
C ALA A 387 25.20 -1.16 22.11
N ALA A 388 26.12 -0.54 22.85
CA ALA A 388 26.76 0.71 22.50
C ALA A 388 27.12 0.74 21.01
N ALA A 389 27.09 1.95 20.42
CA ALA A 389 27.53 2.26 19.06
C ALA A 389 28.64 1.29 18.61
N PRO A 390 28.54 0.69 17.40
CA PRO A 390 29.50 -0.31 16.97
C PRO A 390 30.90 0.26 17.18
N PRO A 391 31.74 -0.37 18.02
CA PRO A 391 33.08 0.14 18.26
C PRO A 391 33.79 0.24 16.92
N ALA A 392 34.61 1.29 16.76
CA ALA A 392 35.51 1.46 15.63
C ALA A 392 36.05 0.11 15.15
N PRO A 393 36.10 -0.15 13.82
CA PRO A 393 36.24 -1.48 13.25
C PRO A 393 37.26 -2.29 14.04
N ARG A 394 36.75 -3.27 14.80
CA ARG A 394 37.59 -4.07 15.68
C ARG A 394 38.63 -4.76 14.83
N SER A 395 39.90 -4.65 15.24
CA SER A 395 41.02 -5.21 14.50
C SER A 395 40.73 -6.65 14.07
N PRO A 396 41.02 -7.03 12.81
CA PRO A 396 40.77 -8.37 12.27
C PRO A 396 41.34 -9.49 13.16
N SER A 397 42.36 -9.17 13.96
CA SER A 397 43.02 -10.06 14.93
C SER A 397 42.05 -10.77 15.86
N ARG A 398 40.95 -10.14 16.31
CA ARG A 398 40.00 -10.80 17.22
C ARG A 398 39.17 -11.87 16.50
N LYS A 399 38.80 -11.63 15.24
CA LYS A 399 38.09 -12.61 14.39
C LYS A 399 39.01 -13.79 14.05
N TYR A 400 40.26 -13.51 13.69
CA TYR A 400 41.26 -14.56 13.43
C TYR A 400 41.61 -15.34 14.70
N ALA A 401 41.70 -14.69 15.87
CA ALA A 401 41.92 -15.38 17.15
C ALA A 401 40.74 -16.28 17.52
N LEU A 402 39.49 -15.83 17.27
CA LEU A 402 38.30 -16.65 17.53
C LEU A 402 38.22 -17.85 16.59
N MET A 403 38.53 -17.66 15.30
CA MET A 403 38.62 -18.76 14.33
C MET A 403 39.75 -19.74 14.66
N ALA A 404 40.90 -19.24 15.10
CA ALA A 404 42.00 -20.09 15.56
C ALA A 404 41.62 -20.87 16.82
N ALA A 405 40.96 -20.23 17.80
CA ALA A 405 40.46 -20.90 19.00
C ALA A 405 39.40 -21.97 18.67
N ALA A 406 38.48 -21.68 17.76
CA ALA A 406 37.52 -22.66 17.25
C ALA A 406 38.20 -23.82 16.52
N GLY A 407 39.23 -23.55 15.72
CA GLY A 407 40.05 -24.58 15.07
C GLY A 407 40.80 -25.46 16.07
N VAL A 408 41.38 -24.86 17.12
CA VAL A 408 42.04 -25.59 18.22
C VAL A 408 41.04 -26.44 19.00
N ALA A 409 39.85 -25.92 19.30
CA ALA A 409 38.78 -26.68 19.94
C ALA A 409 38.34 -27.87 19.08
N LEU A 410 38.21 -27.69 17.77
CA LEU A 410 37.89 -28.77 16.83
C LEU A 410 38.99 -29.85 16.81
N LEU A 411 40.27 -29.45 16.84
CA LEU A 411 41.41 -30.37 16.91
C LEU A 411 41.47 -31.14 18.23
N LEU A 412 41.16 -30.48 19.35
CA LEU A 412 41.11 -31.11 20.67
C LEU A 412 39.95 -32.11 20.77
N VAL A 413 38.76 -31.74 20.29
CA VAL A 413 37.61 -32.66 20.17
C VAL A 413 37.99 -33.84 19.29
N GLY A 414 38.66 -33.59 18.16
CA GLY A 414 39.11 -34.65 17.27
C GLY A 414 40.15 -35.60 17.89
N ALA A 415 41.03 -35.08 18.75
CA ALA A 415 42.06 -35.87 19.42
C ALA A 415 41.50 -36.84 20.49
N VAL A 416 40.34 -36.53 21.08
CA VAL A 416 39.69 -37.36 22.10
C VAL A 416 38.50 -38.16 21.58
N SER A 417 38.15 -38.01 20.29
CA SER A 417 36.95 -38.63 19.71
C SER A 417 37.23 -39.97 19.02
N PRO A 418 36.26 -40.91 19.01
CA PRO A 418 36.37 -42.15 18.24
C PRO A 418 36.56 -41.89 16.74
N PRO A 419 37.28 -42.76 15.99
CA PRO A 419 37.49 -42.60 14.55
C PRO A 419 36.19 -42.49 13.73
N THR A 420 35.13 -43.17 14.16
CA THR A 420 33.81 -43.10 13.52
C THR A 420 33.13 -41.75 13.71
N PHE A 421 33.36 -41.08 14.84
CA PHE A 421 32.85 -39.73 15.11
C PHE A 421 33.50 -38.69 14.21
N LEU A 422 34.82 -38.80 13.97
CA LEU A 422 35.53 -37.91 13.05
C LEU A 422 34.96 -37.96 11.62
N GLY A 423 34.57 -39.14 11.17
CA GLY A 423 33.87 -39.32 9.90
C GLY A 423 32.55 -38.56 9.86
N HIS A 424 31.68 -38.75 10.86
CA HIS A 424 30.38 -38.05 10.94
C HIS A 424 30.54 -36.53 11.08
N LEU A 425 31.51 -36.05 11.86
CA LEU A 425 31.77 -34.61 12.04
C LEU A 425 32.23 -33.96 10.73
N THR A 426 33.07 -34.65 9.95
CA THR A 426 33.52 -34.17 8.65
C THR A 426 32.35 -34.07 7.66
N VAL A 427 31.52 -35.10 7.60
CA VAL A 427 30.30 -35.10 6.75
C VAL A 427 29.35 -33.98 7.18
N PHE A 428 29.14 -33.79 8.48
CA PHE A 428 28.31 -32.70 9.02
C PHE A 428 28.84 -31.32 8.62
N ALA A 429 30.14 -31.05 8.80
CA ALA A 429 30.73 -29.77 8.46
C ALA A 429 30.62 -29.45 6.95
N LEU A 430 30.89 -30.44 6.09
CA LEU A 430 30.73 -30.29 4.65
C LEU A 430 29.26 -30.08 4.27
N ALA A 431 28.33 -30.79 4.90
CA ALA A 431 26.89 -30.62 4.66
C ALA A 431 26.39 -29.22 5.05
N VAL A 432 26.91 -28.63 6.14
CA VAL A 432 26.60 -27.24 6.52
C VAL A 432 27.09 -26.24 5.47
N ILE A 433 28.32 -26.42 4.96
CA ILE A 433 28.86 -25.56 3.89
C ILE A 433 28.02 -25.68 2.63
N VAL A 434 27.70 -26.90 2.19
CA VAL A 434 26.86 -27.15 1.02
C VAL A 434 25.48 -26.53 1.22
N GLY A 435 24.85 -26.74 2.38
CA GLY A 435 23.54 -26.17 2.72
C GLY A 435 23.52 -24.64 2.65
N PHE A 436 24.56 -23.98 3.18
CA PHE A 436 24.69 -22.53 3.10
C PHE A 436 24.71 -22.02 1.65
N TYR A 437 25.54 -22.63 0.79
CA TYR A 437 25.62 -22.22 -0.62
C TYR A 437 24.36 -22.55 -1.41
N VAL A 438 23.69 -23.66 -1.12
CA VAL A 438 22.45 -24.04 -1.83
C VAL A 438 21.31 -23.10 -1.46
N ILE A 439 21.09 -22.85 -0.15
CA ILE A 439 19.97 -22.02 0.32
C ILE A 439 20.17 -20.55 -0.07
N SER A 440 21.40 -20.03 0.01
CA SER A 440 21.69 -18.63 -0.32
C SER A 440 21.46 -18.27 -1.80
N ASN A 441 21.34 -19.27 -2.67
CA ASN A 441 21.12 -19.10 -4.11
C ASN A 441 19.66 -19.37 -4.55
N VAL A 442 18.73 -19.60 -3.61
CA VAL A 442 17.31 -19.77 -3.94
C VAL A 442 16.67 -18.41 -4.23
N SER A 443 15.85 -18.32 -5.28
CA SER A 443 15.11 -17.10 -5.60
C SER A 443 14.11 -16.75 -4.49
N HIS A 444 13.96 -15.46 -4.19
CA HIS A 444 13.01 -14.95 -3.19
C HIS A 444 11.58 -15.44 -3.41
N ALA A 445 11.16 -15.60 -4.67
CA ALA A 445 9.82 -16.10 -5.02
C ALA A 445 9.56 -17.55 -4.56
N LEU A 446 10.62 -18.32 -4.29
CA LEU A 446 10.55 -19.73 -3.92
C LEU A 446 10.85 -19.98 -2.43
N HIS A 447 10.97 -18.94 -1.60
CA HIS A 447 11.22 -19.12 -0.17
C HIS A 447 10.11 -19.92 0.55
N THR A 448 8.85 -19.70 0.20
CA THR A 448 7.73 -20.44 0.79
C THR A 448 7.71 -21.92 0.37
N PRO A 449 7.86 -22.27 -0.92
CA PRO A 449 8.13 -23.64 -1.34
C PRO A 449 9.35 -24.28 -0.66
N LEU A 450 10.46 -23.55 -0.51
CA LEU A 450 11.67 -24.03 0.16
C LEU A 450 11.42 -24.36 1.64
N MET A 451 10.62 -23.55 2.35
CA MET A 451 10.21 -23.85 3.73
C MET A 451 9.36 -25.12 3.82
N ALA A 452 8.45 -25.33 2.85
CA ALA A 452 7.65 -26.56 2.81
C ALA A 452 8.50 -27.80 2.50
N GLU A 453 9.47 -27.67 1.59
CA GLU A 453 10.38 -28.76 1.21
C GLU A 453 11.35 -29.12 2.35
N THR A 454 11.94 -28.13 3.01
CA THR A 454 12.80 -28.36 4.18
C THR A 454 12.04 -29.00 5.34
N ASN A 455 10.75 -28.67 5.52
CA ASN A 455 9.89 -29.37 6.46
C ASN A 455 9.65 -30.83 6.07
N ALA A 456 9.47 -31.13 4.77
CA ALA A 456 9.36 -32.50 4.27
C ALA A 456 10.64 -33.31 4.51
N ILE A 457 11.80 -32.73 4.21
CA ILE A 457 13.12 -33.35 4.41
C ILE A 457 13.41 -33.58 5.90
N SER A 458 12.94 -32.69 6.79
CA SER A 458 13.10 -32.88 8.24
C SER A 458 12.46 -34.18 8.76
N GLY A 459 11.52 -34.75 7.99
CA GLY A 459 10.95 -36.09 8.20
C GLY A 459 11.95 -37.25 8.12
N ILE A 460 13.22 -37.00 7.76
CA ILE A 460 14.31 -38.01 7.81
C ILE A 460 14.46 -38.68 9.18
N ILE A 461 13.93 -38.07 10.25
CA ILE A 461 13.77 -38.70 11.57
C ILE A 461 13.06 -40.07 11.51
N LEU A 462 12.29 -40.34 10.45
CA LEU A 462 11.72 -41.64 10.10
C LEU A 462 12.76 -42.77 10.13
N VAL A 463 13.98 -42.52 9.66
CA VAL A 463 15.07 -43.50 9.66
C VAL A 463 15.38 -43.97 11.08
N GLY A 464 15.43 -43.04 12.04
CA GLY A 464 15.65 -43.36 13.45
C GLY A 464 14.49 -44.17 14.04
N GLY A 465 13.25 -43.84 13.66
CA GLY A 465 12.06 -44.61 14.06
C GLY A 465 12.09 -46.06 13.55
N ILE A 466 12.36 -46.24 12.25
CA ILE A 466 12.40 -47.56 11.61
C ILE A 466 13.46 -48.46 12.24
N LEU A 467 14.65 -47.93 12.54
CA LEU A 467 15.73 -48.69 13.17
C LEU A 467 15.34 -49.25 14.56
N GLN A 468 14.36 -48.65 15.24
CA GLN A 468 13.93 -49.04 16.58
C GLN A 468 12.64 -49.88 16.60
N LEU A 469 11.97 -50.09 15.46
CA LEU A 469 10.76 -50.91 15.38
C LEU A 469 11.00 -52.39 15.71
N GLY A 470 12.24 -52.86 15.56
CA GLY A 470 12.66 -54.23 15.90
C GLY A 470 13.10 -54.41 17.36
N SER A 471 12.94 -53.40 18.22
CA SER A 471 13.32 -53.49 19.63
C SER A 471 12.47 -54.53 20.37
N SER A 472 13.10 -55.28 21.28
CA SER A 472 12.42 -56.24 22.17
C SER A 472 11.71 -55.56 23.35
N ASP A 473 11.91 -54.26 23.55
CA ASP A 473 11.23 -53.46 24.56
C ASP A 473 9.91 -52.86 24.00
N PRO A 474 8.73 -53.24 24.53
CA PRO A 474 7.45 -52.74 24.05
C PRO A 474 7.29 -51.22 24.13
N LEU A 475 7.95 -50.55 25.09
CA LEU A 475 7.90 -49.10 25.22
C LEU A 475 8.68 -48.42 24.09
N ILE A 476 9.88 -48.91 23.79
CA ILE A 476 10.70 -48.42 22.68
C ILE A 476 9.98 -48.67 21.36
N GLN A 477 9.37 -49.86 21.20
CA GLN A 477 8.61 -50.21 20.00
C GLN A 477 7.39 -49.28 19.83
N GLY A 478 6.66 -48.97 20.90
CA GLY A 478 5.54 -48.03 20.88
C GLY A 478 5.96 -46.60 20.49
N ILE A 479 7.05 -46.11 21.07
CA ILE A 479 7.61 -44.78 20.73
C ILE A 479 8.09 -44.75 19.28
N ALA A 480 8.79 -45.79 18.83
CA ALA A 480 9.28 -45.92 17.46
C ALA A 480 8.12 -45.94 16.45
N PHE A 481 7.03 -46.64 16.76
CA PHE A 481 5.82 -46.66 15.94
C PHE A 481 5.20 -45.26 15.80
N VAL A 482 5.03 -44.54 16.91
CA VAL A 482 4.49 -43.17 16.89
C VAL A 482 5.42 -42.22 16.14
N ALA A 483 6.73 -42.28 16.38
CA ALA A 483 7.72 -41.48 15.67
C ALA A 483 7.70 -41.74 14.16
N THR A 484 7.59 -43.00 13.75
CA THR A 484 7.49 -43.41 12.34
C THR A 484 6.22 -42.87 11.70
N LEU A 485 5.08 -42.96 12.41
CA LEU A 485 3.79 -42.45 11.92
C LEU A 485 3.82 -40.92 11.72
N VAL A 486 4.28 -40.17 12.73
CA VAL A 486 4.34 -38.69 12.66
C VAL A 486 5.34 -38.23 11.60
N ALA A 487 6.52 -38.86 11.53
CA ALA A 487 7.51 -38.54 10.50
C ALA A 487 6.97 -38.80 9.09
N SER A 488 6.21 -39.88 8.89
CA SER A 488 5.57 -40.18 7.60
C SER A 488 4.56 -39.10 7.22
N ILE A 489 3.74 -38.62 8.16
CA ILE A 489 2.79 -37.52 7.91
C ILE A 489 3.53 -36.26 7.46
N ASN A 490 4.64 -35.91 8.11
CA ASN A 490 5.45 -34.75 7.74
C ASN A 490 6.05 -34.88 6.33
N ILE A 491 6.55 -36.07 5.96
CA ILE A 491 7.10 -36.35 4.62
C ILE A 491 6.01 -36.19 3.56
N PHE A 492 4.91 -36.94 3.68
CA PHE A 492 3.85 -36.95 2.66
C PHE A 492 3.15 -35.59 2.56
N GLY A 493 2.84 -34.96 3.70
CA GLY A 493 2.22 -33.64 3.74
C GLY A 493 3.14 -32.57 3.16
N GLY A 494 4.40 -32.56 3.55
CA GLY A 494 5.39 -31.59 3.08
C GLY A 494 5.62 -31.66 1.57
N PHE A 495 5.82 -32.86 1.01
CA PHE A 495 6.00 -33.03 -0.44
C PHE A 495 4.72 -32.70 -1.23
N ALA A 496 3.53 -33.08 -0.74
CA ALA A 496 2.27 -32.77 -1.41
C ALA A 496 1.94 -31.26 -1.41
N VAL A 497 2.28 -30.54 -0.34
CA VAL A 497 2.14 -29.08 -0.30
C VAL A 497 3.16 -28.40 -1.21
N THR A 498 4.41 -28.84 -1.16
CA THR A 498 5.49 -28.31 -2.02
C THR A 498 5.14 -28.48 -3.50
N GLY A 499 4.65 -29.66 -3.90
CA GLY A 499 4.20 -29.93 -5.27
C GLY A 499 3.08 -28.98 -5.73
N ARG A 500 2.03 -28.82 -4.93
CA ARG A 500 0.93 -27.87 -5.23
C ARG A 500 1.41 -26.43 -5.34
N MET A 501 2.30 -26.00 -4.44
CA MET A 501 2.87 -24.64 -4.49
C MET A 501 3.68 -24.42 -5.75
N LEU A 502 4.50 -25.40 -6.17
CA LEU A 502 5.31 -25.29 -7.40
C LEU A 502 4.45 -25.35 -8.66
N GLU A 503 3.35 -26.11 -8.67
CA GLU A 503 2.40 -26.14 -9.79
C GLU A 503 1.77 -24.76 -10.05
N MET A 504 1.53 -23.96 -9.01
CA MET A 504 1.02 -22.58 -9.16
C MET A 504 2.00 -21.64 -9.87
N PHE A 505 3.29 -22.03 -10.00
CA PHE A 505 4.31 -21.27 -10.73
C PHE A 505 4.51 -21.76 -12.17
N ARG A 506 3.86 -22.85 -12.59
CA ARG A 506 3.88 -23.27 -13.99
C ARG A 506 2.96 -22.34 -14.78
N LYS A 507 3.51 -21.71 -15.82
CA LYS A 507 2.69 -21.13 -16.88
C LYS A 507 2.25 -22.27 -17.79
N ASP A 508 0.95 -22.38 -18.06
CA ASP A 508 0.41 -23.30 -19.07
C ASP A 508 1.07 -23.10 -20.44
#